data_AF-A0A2V9Q7Q3-F1
#
_entry.id   AF-A0A2V9Q7Q3-F1
#
_cell.length_a   1.000
_cell.length_b   1.000
_cell.length_c   1.000
_cell.angle_alpha   90.00
_cell.angle_beta   90.00
_cell.angle_gamma   90.00
#
_symmetry.space_group_name_H-M   'P 1'
#
loop_
_entity.id
_entity.type
_entity.pdbx_description
1 polymer ?
#
loop_
_entity_poly.entity_id
_entity_poly.type
_entity_poly.pdbx_seq_one_letter_code
_entity_poly.pdbx_strand_id
1 'polypeptide(L)'
;MCHPLLDGVEEICGEYRRLGDRDGLFFRIFEKIRANWFRFREAERWPSAANWVLRVAPHFTYESDKHFEKQLQKQIAICLENQGWGNDVPTASGLLDSQGRHINVDLAHRIEDGFEFVELKLDADDPYKAACQIARYGAIHMLYRLDPELRMRFRQNAMIRAKRIVLEVLAPFPYYSYSDVDLSTLERQLNMQLDAFTASHCAGLSLSFRFRAFPQSFVFTPGMDCGSIRDAVQGRTSPFVEPTEPMPSMDFADAETVDMRGYAGQQIQSFADWEQYALPPERKARQWKEGRSEFELARCWTMSGTVAVPSEIMQALHNHEGTRDTAIKTGRTQHETPLPFGDRAPRCHDLMLLAEHYGGVTAICVEAKADEPFGRTVAQELLEARKRQGTRFPERLDWLTGSLLGIPAFTDTGKVELSNAVADLRYQLFTAVAGTLLEAQARGATTAILLIHEFRTQATDDANLRDNAEALNRFLSVFYSHNGGADEAVCLVHGEMLGPISVVKRPIPGLPDLSSEIPLFVGKIRTDRLAIA
;
A
#
# COMPACT_ATOMS: atom_id res chain seq x y z
N MET A 1 5.65 -29.54 0.96
CA MET A 1 6.27 -29.88 2.25
C MET A 1 7.37 -28.88 2.54
N CYS A 2 7.30 -28.24 3.71
CA CYS A 2 8.35 -27.34 4.23
C CYS A 2 9.59 -28.17 4.61
N HIS A 3 10.78 -27.58 4.54
CA HIS A 3 12.02 -28.26 4.93
C HIS A 3 11.97 -28.62 6.43
N PRO A 4 12.37 -29.81 6.89
CA PRO A 4 12.19 -30.23 8.29
C PRO A 4 12.85 -29.30 9.32
N LEU A 5 13.92 -28.60 8.93
CA LEU A 5 14.58 -27.58 9.77
C LEU A 5 13.64 -26.42 10.14
N LEU A 6 12.68 -26.12 9.28
CA LEU A 6 11.73 -25.02 9.42
C LEU A 6 10.34 -25.49 9.91
N ASP A 7 10.20 -26.77 10.25
CA ASP A 7 8.96 -27.32 10.81
C ASP A 7 8.53 -26.54 12.06
N GLY A 8 7.29 -26.09 12.14
CA GLY A 8 6.79 -25.31 13.28
C GLY A 8 7.22 -23.83 13.32
N VAL A 9 8.07 -23.36 12.39
CA VAL A 9 8.54 -21.95 12.38
C VAL A 9 7.49 -21.01 11.79
N GLU A 10 6.71 -21.46 10.81
CA GLU A 10 5.62 -20.67 10.22
C GLU A 10 4.51 -20.40 11.24
N GLU A 11 4.19 -21.37 12.10
CA GLU A 11 3.23 -21.20 13.19
C GLU A 11 3.70 -20.14 14.19
N ILE A 12 4.99 -20.13 14.54
CA ILE A 12 5.58 -19.08 15.40
C ILE A 12 5.43 -17.72 14.72
N CYS A 13 5.81 -17.60 13.45
CA CYS A 13 5.66 -16.33 12.73
C CYS A 13 4.18 -15.89 12.69
N GLY A 14 3.23 -16.81 12.55
CA GLY A 14 1.79 -16.55 12.56
C GLY A 14 1.27 -16.09 13.93
N GLU A 15 1.73 -16.73 15.02
CA GLU A 15 1.45 -16.35 16.41
C GLU A 15 1.85 -14.88 16.66
N TYR A 16 3.12 -14.57 16.34
CA TYR A 16 3.70 -13.24 16.56
C TYR A 16 3.15 -12.16 15.61
N ARG A 17 2.56 -12.54 14.47
CA ARG A 17 1.95 -11.57 13.56
C ARG A 17 0.84 -10.78 14.25
N ARG A 18 0.07 -11.47 15.10
CA ARG A 18 -1.12 -10.95 15.80
C ARG A 18 -0.80 -10.15 17.06
N LEU A 19 0.46 -10.13 17.49
CA LEU A 19 0.88 -9.42 18.70
C LEU A 19 1.30 -7.98 18.36
N GLY A 20 0.86 -7.01 19.17
CA GLY A 20 1.33 -5.62 19.06
C GLY A 20 2.80 -5.47 19.46
N ASP A 21 3.21 -6.18 20.50
CA ASP A 21 4.60 -6.35 20.90
C ASP A 21 5.10 -7.73 20.45
N ARG A 22 6.13 -7.75 19.60
CA ARG A 22 6.68 -8.97 19.01
C ARG A 22 7.98 -9.40 19.68
N ASP A 23 8.23 -8.95 20.91
CA ASP A 23 9.43 -9.29 21.67
C ASP A 23 9.65 -10.82 21.77
N GLY A 24 10.89 -11.23 21.54
CA GLY A 24 11.29 -12.64 21.52
C GLY A 24 10.95 -13.43 20.24
N LEU A 25 10.35 -12.83 19.20
CA LEU A 25 10.11 -13.48 17.90
C LEU A 25 11.39 -14.15 17.35
N PHE A 26 12.48 -13.41 17.24
CA PHE A 26 13.72 -13.96 16.68
C PHE A 26 14.28 -15.10 17.54
N PHE A 27 14.22 -14.95 18.87
CA PHE A 27 14.66 -15.98 19.80
C PHE A 27 13.84 -17.27 19.65
N ARG A 28 12.51 -17.16 19.52
CA ARG A 28 11.62 -18.32 19.30
C ARG A 28 11.90 -19.01 17.96
N ILE A 29 12.14 -18.24 16.88
CA ILE A 29 12.55 -18.78 15.59
C ILE A 29 13.86 -19.56 15.74
N PHE A 30 14.87 -18.96 16.38
CA PHE A 30 16.16 -19.59 16.60
C PHE A 30 16.06 -20.88 17.41
N GLU A 31 15.40 -20.86 18.56
CA GLU A 31 15.25 -22.04 19.41
C GLU A 31 14.49 -23.16 18.69
N LYS A 32 13.48 -22.82 17.89
CA LYS A 32 12.76 -23.82 17.10
C LYS A 32 13.64 -24.46 16.03
N ILE A 33 14.39 -23.67 15.28
CA ILE A 33 15.34 -24.16 14.26
C ILE A 33 16.42 -25.04 14.92
N ARG A 34 16.96 -24.60 16.05
CA ARG A 34 17.95 -25.36 16.83
C ARG A 34 17.37 -26.69 17.34
N ALA A 35 16.14 -26.70 17.85
CA ALA A 35 15.48 -27.92 18.29
C ALA A 35 15.25 -28.90 17.11
N ASN A 36 14.81 -28.39 15.96
CA ASN A 36 14.63 -29.18 14.74
C ASN A 36 15.97 -29.76 14.23
N TRP A 37 17.07 -29.01 14.33
CA TRP A 37 18.42 -29.50 14.04
C TRP A 37 18.75 -30.74 14.88
N PHE A 38 18.62 -30.68 16.20
CA PHE A 38 18.89 -31.82 17.06
C PHE A 38 17.95 -33.00 16.83
N ARG A 39 16.68 -32.72 16.50
CA ARG A 39 15.66 -33.75 16.32
C ARG A 39 15.81 -34.53 15.03
N PHE A 40 16.11 -33.86 13.93
CA PHE A 40 16.01 -34.44 12.58
C PHE A 40 17.36 -34.72 11.91
N ARG A 41 18.49 -34.30 12.48
CA ARG A 41 19.80 -34.54 11.87
C ARG A 41 20.16 -36.02 11.79
N GLU A 42 20.66 -36.45 10.65
CA GLU A 42 21.34 -37.74 10.50
C GLU A 42 22.73 -37.67 11.15
N ALA A 43 23.01 -38.51 12.16
CA ALA A 43 24.22 -38.42 12.99
C ALA A 43 25.54 -38.54 12.21
N GLU A 44 25.56 -39.29 11.10
CA GLU A 44 26.75 -39.51 10.29
C GLU A 44 26.91 -38.49 9.15
N ARG A 45 25.91 -37.63 8.95
CA ARG A 45 25.87 -36.69 7.84
C ARG A 45 26.32 -35.31 8.30
N TRP A 46 27.05 -34.65 7.41
CA TRP A 46 27.51 -33.29 7.63
C TRP A 46 27.03 -32.34 6.54
N PRO A 47 26.71 -31.09 6.88
CA PRO A 47 26.34 -30.07 5.91
C PRO A 47 27.42 -29.85 4.86
N SER A 48 26.97 -29.54 3.66
CA SER A 48 27.80 -29.20 2.51
C SER A 48 28.74 -28.03 2.82
N ALA A 49 29.98 -28.11 2.37
CA ALA A 49 30.95 -27.03 2.44
C ALA A 49 30.56 -25.81 1.58
N ALA A 50 29.60 -25.99 0.65
CA ALA A 50 29.04 -24.90 -0.15
C ALA A 50 28.05 -24.02 0.63
N ASN A 51 27.63 -24.43 1.83
CA ASN A 51 26.77 -23.59 2.66
C ASN A 51 27.54 -22.34 3.11
N TRP A 52 26.88 -21.19 3.06
CA TRP A 52 27.44 -19.89 3.45
C TRP A 52 28.67 -19.49 2.63
N VAL A 53 28.75 -19.91 1.37
CA VAL A 53 29.80 -19.51 0.43
C VAL A 53 29.21 -18.51 -0.56
N LEU A 54 29.79 -17.30 -0.60
CA LEU A 54 29.42 -16.28 -1.59
C LEU A 54 29.79 -16.79 -2.99
N ARG A 55 28.83 -16.75 -3.92
CA ARG A 55 29.03 -17.15 -5.31
C ARG A 55 28.08 -16.38 -6.22
N VAL A 56 28.43 -16.30 -7.50
CA VAL A 56 27.51 -15.92 -8.57
C VAL A 56 27.05 -17.19 -9.28
N ALA A 57 25.74 -17.40 -9.36
CA ALA A 57 25.10 -18.52 -10.03
C ALA A 57 24.36 -18.01 -11.28
N PRO A 58 25.04 -17.93 -12.45
CA PRO A 58 24.57 -17.18 -13.61
C PRO A 58 23.53 -17.93 -14.47
N HIS A 59 23.46 -19.26 -14.38
CA HIS A 59 22.61 -20.06 -15.26
C HIS A 59 21.18 -20.22 -14.72
N PHE A 60 20.19 -20.15 -15.61
CA PHE A 60 18.79 -20.42 -15.28
C PHE A 60 18.54 -21.94 -15.26
N THR A 61 17.79 -22.41 -14.26
CA THR A 61 17.36 -23.81 -14.15
C THR A 61 15.92 -24.03 -14.64
N TYR A 62 15.23 -22.97 -15.10
CA TYR A 62 13.83 -22.95 -15.51
C TYR A 62 13.64 -22.04 -16.73
N GLU A 63 12.46 -22.08 -17.37
CA GLU A 63 12.05 -21.11 -18.40
C GLU A 63 12.23 -19.69 -17.86
N SER A 64 13.18 -18.94 -18.42
CA SER A 64 13.60 -17.63 -17.91
C SER A 64 12.43 -16.67 -17.80
N ASP A 65 11.46 -16.79 -18.71
CA ASP A 65 10.50 -15.75 -19.07
C ASP A 65 9.34 -15.59 -18.08
N LYS A 66 9.24 -16.48 -17.06
CA LYS A 66 8.09 -16.54 -16.13
C LYS A 66 8.39 -16.11 -14.70
N HIS A 67 9.65 -15.83 -14.33
CA HIS A 67 10.04 -15.54 -12.95
C HIS A 67 10.92 -14.29 -12.84
N PHE A 68 10.30 -13.11 -12.89
CA PHE A 68 11.02 -11.83 -12.86
C PHE A 68 11.87 -11.61 -11.60
N GLU A 69 11.41 -12.05 -10.43
CA GLU A 69 12.17 -11.96 -9.18
C GLU A 69 13.50 -12.73 -9.28
N LYS A 70 13.46 -13.98 -9.80
CA LYS A 70 14.66 -14.81 -10.01
C LYS A 70 15.58 -14.23 -11.08
N GLN A 71 15.01 -13.60 -12.12
CA GLN A 71 15.79 -12.90 -13.14
C GLN A 71 16.54 -11.71 -12.54
N LEU A 72 15.84 -10.83 -11.80
CA LEU A 72 16.45 -9.67 -11.16
C LEU A 72 17.52 -10.09 -10.15
N GLN A 73 17.25 -11.12 -9.33
CA GLN A 73 18.24 -11.71 -8.43
C GLN A 73 19.53 -12.09 -9.19
N LYS A 74 19.43 -12.81 -10.30
CA LYS A 74 20.61 -13.21 -11.08
C LYS A 74 21.31 -12.00 -11.71
N GLN A 75 20.56 -11.06 -12.26
CA GLN A 75 21.11 -9.87 -12.89
C GLN A 75 21.86 -8.98 -11.90
N ILE A 76 21.33 -8.77 -10.68
CA ILE A 76 22.02 -8.05 -9.62
C ILE A 76 23.38 -8.70 -9.33
N ALA A 77 23.41 -10.03 -9.11
CA ALA A 77 24.64 -10.73 -8.80
C ALA A 77 25.66 -10.70 -9.95
N ILE A 78 25.22 -10.83 -11.20
CA ILE A 78 26.09 -10.77 -12.38
C ILE A 78 26.63 -9.35 -12.59
N CYS A 79 25.76 -8.34 -12.59
CA CYS A 79 26.13 -6.96 -12.87
C CYS A 79 27.02 -6.35 -11.77
N LEU A 80 26.89 -6.85 -10.54
CA LEU A 80 27.58 -6.32 -9.36
C LEU A 80 28.57 -7.32 -8.73
N GLU A 81 28.98 -8.38 -9.44
CA GLU A 81 29.93 -9.39 -8.94
C GLU A 81 31.24 -8.73 -8.44
N ASN A 82 31.79 -7.80 -9.23
CA ASN A 82 33.01 -7.06 -8.89
C ASN A 82 32.84 -6.10 -7.70
N GLN A 83 31.60 -5.87 -7.26
CA GLN A 83 31.26 -5.12 -6.04
C GLN A 83 30.92 -6.07 -4.89
N GLY A 84 31.20 -7.37 -5.02
CA GLY A 84 31.03 -8.34 -3.95
C GLY A 84 29.60 -8.88 -3.80
N TRP A 85 28.76 -8.79 -4.83
CA TRP A 85 27.42 -9.39 -4.84
C TRP A 85 27.48 -10.86 -5.28
N GLY A 86 26.59 -11.66 -4.72
CA GLY A 86 26.35 -13.05 -5.08
C GLY A 86 24.89 -13.42 -4.88
N ASN A 87 24.48 -14.57 -5.38
CA ASN A 87 23.11 -15.04 -5.31
C ASN A 87 23.01 -16.53 -4.96
N ASP A 88 21.82 -16.91 -4.48
CA ASP A 88 21.42 -18.30 -4.28
C ASP A 88 22.41 -19.03 -3.36
N VAL A 89 22.67 -18.40 -2.21
CA VAL A 89 23.66 -18.85 -1.21
C VAL A 89 23.02 -19.96 -0.37
N PRO A 90 23.47 -21.21 -0.48
CA PRO A 90 22.90 -22.31 0.30
C PRO A 90 23.16 -22.10 1.79
N THR A 91 22.18 -22.39 2.63
CA THR A 91 22.30 -22.23 4.09
C THR A 91 22.23 -23.55 4.85
N ALA A 92 21.52 -24.54 4.31
CA ALA A 92 21.23 -25.80 4.99
C ALA A 92 21.36 -27.04 4.08
N SER A 93 22.07 -26.95 2.96
CA SER A 93 22.25 -28.08 2.04
C SER A 93 22.99 -29.22 2.74
N GLY A 94 22.37 -30.40 2.79
CA GLY A 94 22.89 -31.56 3.51
C GLY A 94 22.98 -31.38 5.01
N LEU A 95 22.35 -30.35 5.59
CA LEU A 95 22.36 -30.12 7.02
C LEU A 95 21.60 -31.25 7.72
N LEU A 96 20.32 -31.47 7.40
CA LEU A 96 19.52 -32.54 8.03
C LEU A 96 19.64 -33.90 7.33
N ASP A 97 19.41 -33.93 6.03
CA ASP A 97 19.31 -35.16 5.23
C ASP A 97 19.75 -34.92 3.76
N SER A 98 19.54 -35.93 2.90
CA SER A 98 19.85 -35.87 1.45
C SER A 98 18.73 -35.38 0.55
N GLN A 99 17.51 -35.24 1.08
CA GLN A 99 16.27 -35.00 0.33
C GLN A 99 15.68 -33.60 0.58
N GLY A 100 16.28 -32.83 1.49
CA GLY A 100 15.87 -31.49 1.85
C GLY A 100 15.88 -30.54 0.65
N ARG A 101 14.76 -29.82 0.47
CA ARG A 101 14.69 -28.70 -0.48
C ARG A 101 15.75 -27.65 -0.18
N HIS A 102 16.22 -26.96 -1.22
CA HIS A 102 17.20 -25.88 -1.07
C HIS A 102 16.63 -24.73 -0.22
N ILE A 103 17.32 -24.39 0.87
CA ILE A 103 17.10 -23.19 1.68
C ILE A 103 18.25 -22.24 1.36
N ASN A 104 17.98 -21.22 0.55
CA ASN A 104 19.01 -20.34 0.02
C ASN A 104 18.65 -18.89 0.31
N VAL A 105 19.63 -18.08 0.73
CA VAL A 105 19.48 -16.62 0.72
C VAL A 105 19.49 -16.16 -0.74
N ASP A 106 18.57 -15.27 -1.12
CA ASP A 106 18.45 -14.82 -2.50
C ASP A 106 19.70 -14.08 -2.96
N LEU A 107 20.08 -13.02 -2.24
CA LEU A 107 21.29 -12.26 -2.54
C LEU A 107 22.14 -12.12 -1.29
N ALA A 108 23.45 -12.10 -1.48
CA ALA A 108 24.37 -11.69 -0.45
C ALA A 108 25.36 -10.68 -1.00
N HIS A 109 25.69 -9.67 -0.21
CA HIS A 109 26.64 -8.62 -0.59
C HIS A 109 27.74 -8.53 0.47
N ARG A 110 28.99 -8.59 0.03
CA ARG A 110 30.14 -8.41 0.91
C ARG A 110 30.33 -6.93 1.24
N ILE A 111 30.36 -6.61 2.53
CA ILE A 111 30.71 -5.28 3.06
C ILE A 111 32.03 -5.37 3.84
N GLU A 112 32.58 -4.22 4.26
CA GLU A 112 33.93 -4.10 4.84
C GLU A 112 34.24 -5.16 5.92
N ASP A 113 33.34 -5.34 6.89
CA ASP A 113 33.51 -6.24 8.03
C ASP A 113 32.46 -7.36 8.09
N GLY A 114 31.75 -7.60 6.99
CA GLY A 114 30.55 -8.40 7.05
C GLY A 114 29.85 -8.74 5.74
N PHE A 115 28.57 -9.10 5.87
CA PHE A 115 27.70 -9.39 4.74
C PHE A 115 26.29 -8.85 4.96
N GLU A 116 25.67 -8.41 3.87
CA GLU A 116 24.22 -8.20 3.80
C GLU A 116 23.61 -9.49 3.22
N PHE A 117 22.58 -10.02 3.87
CA PHE A 117 21.73 -11.10 3.37
C PHE A 117 20.41 -10.46 2.98
N VAL A 118 20.02 -10.62 1.72
CA VAL A 118 18.86 -9.94 1.16
C VAL A 118 17.86 -10.98 0.68
N GLU A 119 16.63 -10.85 1.16
CA GLU A 119 15.42 -11.45 0.58
C GLU A 119 14.86 -10.47 -0.46
N LEU A 120 14.78 -10.88 -1.72
CA LEU A 120 14.36 -9.99 -2.82
C LEU A 120 12.89 -10.25 -3.13
N LYS A 121 12.10 -9.17 -3.29
CA LYS A 121 10.69 -9.26 -3.68
C LYS A 121 10.36 -8.31 -4.82
N LEU A 122 9.57 -8.76 -5.79
CA LEU A 122 9.05 -7.91 -6.88
C LEU A 122 7.52 -7.80 -6.92
N ASP A 123 6.82 -8.87 -6.57
CA ASP A 123 5.36 -8.92 -6.61
C ASP A 123 4.74 -8.55 -5.26
N ALA A 124 3.43 -8.28 -5.25
CA ALA A 124 2.66 -7.93 -4.04
C ALA A 124 2.44 -9.13 -3.09
N ASP A 125 3.54 -9.74 -2.66
CA ASP A 125 3.61 -10.67 -1.54
C ASP A 125 3.70 -9.88 -0.22
N ASP A 126 3.76 -10.60 0.89
CA ASP A 126 3.58 -10.04 2.23
C ASP A 126 4.92 -9.65 2.90
N PRO A 127 5.16 -8.35 3.17
CA PRO A 127 6.44 -7.89 3.72
C PRO A 127 6.78 -8.48 5.09
N TYR A 128 5.78 -8.79 5.92
CA TYR A 128 6.00 -9.45 7.20
C TYR A 128 6.54 -10.87 7.00
N LYS A 129 6.02 -11.60 6.01
CA LYS A 129 6.53 -12.94 5.66
C LYS A 129 7.95 -12.87 5.14
N ALA A 130 8.29 -11.89 4.30
CA ALA A 130 9.66 -11.67 3.84
C ALA A 130 10.62 -11.36 5.01
N ALA A 131 10.19 -10.53 5.97
CA ALA A 131 10.95 -10.27 7.19
C ALA A 131 11.16 -11.54 8.02
N CYS A 132 10.11 -12.34 8.20
CA CYS A 132 10.20 -13.64 8.86
C CYS A 132 11.13 -14.60 8.10
N GLN A 133 11.12 -14.57 6.77
CA GLN A 133 11.97 -15.41 5.93
C GLN A 133 13.44 -15.06 6.09
N ILE A 134 13.82 -13.78 5.99
CA ILE A 134 15.22 -13.37 6.19
C ILE A 134 15.67 -13.58 7.64
N ALA A 135 14.77 -13.43 8.62
CA ALA A 135 15.02 -13.78 10.02
C ALA A 135 15.33 -15.28 10.21
N ARG A 136 14.69 -16.19 9.45
CA ARG A 136 15.05 -17.62 9.45
C ARG A 136 16.50 -17.83 9.02
N TYR A 137 16.94 -17.14 7.97
CA TYR A 137 18.34 -17.24 7.52
C TYR A 137 19.31 -16.70 8.59
N GLY A 138 18.96 -15.59 9.25
CA GLY A 138 19.71 -15.10 10.41
C GLY A 138 19.80 -16.13 11.54
N ALA A 139 18.70 -16.80 11.86
CA ALA A 139 18.67 -17.85 12.88
C ALA A 139 19.50 -19.09 12.49
N ILE A 140 19.46 -19.52 11.22
CA ILE A 140 20.33 -20.61 10.73
C ILE A 140 21.80 -20.19 10.81
N HIS A 141 22.13 -18.95 10.45
CA HIS A 141 23.50 -18.43 10.59
C HIS A 141 23.97 -18.47 12.05
N MET A 142 23.11 -18.09 12.99
CA MET A 142 23.38 -18.21 14.42
C MET A 142 23.54 -19.66 14.87
N LEU A 143 22.77 -20.61 14.32
CA LEU A 143 22.97 -22.03 14.61
C LEU A 143 24.39 -22.47 14.23
N TYR A 144 24.89 -22.09 13.05
CA TYR A 144 26.27 -22.40 12.62
C TYR A 144 27.34 -21.77 13.52
N ARG A 145 27.05 -20.62 14.15
CA ARG A 145 28.00 -19.94 15.05
C ARG A 145 27.98 -20.49 16.48
N LEU A 146 26.81 -20.88 16.96
CA LEU A 146 26.60 -21.22 18.37
C LEU A 146 26.74 -22.71 18.63
N ASP A 147 26.40 -23.57 17.66
CA ASP A 147 26.61 -25.00 17.78
C ASP A 147 28.12 -25.34 17.70
N PRO A 148 28.71 -26.04 18.69
CA PRO A 148 30.14 -26.30 18.73
C PRO A 148 30.68 -27.09 17.52
N GLU A 149 29.92 -28.06 17.02
CA GLU A 149 30.35 -28.92 15.92
C GLU A 149 30.32 -28.17 14.59
N LEU A 150 29.22 -27.46 14.33
CA LEU A 150 29.09 -26.61 13.14
C LEU A 150 30.12 -25.48 13.16
N ARG A 151 30.31 -24.80 14.29
CA ARG A 151 31.30 -23.74 14.45
C ARG A 151 32.71 -24.25 14.17
N MET A 152 33.06 -25.42 14.69
CA MET A 152 34.38 -26.03 14.46
C MET A 152 34.58 -26.36 12.98
N ARG A 153 33.57 -26.96 12.33
CA ARG A 153 33.65 -27.36 10.93
C ARG A 153 33.73 -26.16 9.98
N PHE A 154 32.96 -25.10 10.26
CA PHE A 154 32.91 -23.88 9.45
C PHE A 154 33.83 -22.76 9.97
N ARG A 155 34.80 -23.08 10.84
CA ARG A 155 35.71 -22.11 11.48
C ARG A 155 36.57 -21.28 10.53
N GLN A 156 36.63 -21.63 9.24
CA GLN A 156 37.35 -20.88 8.20
C GLN A 156 36.39 -20.14 7.25
N ASN A 157 35.07 -20.38 7.34
CA ASN A 157 34.10 -19.76 6.44
C ASN A 157 33.95 -18.27 6.74
N ALA A 158 34.08 -17.43 5.71
CA ALA A 158 34.08 -15.98 5.86
C ALA A 158 32.73 -15.42 6.33
N MET A 159 31.60 -15.90 5.81
CA MET A 159 30.26 -15.46 6.23
C MET A 159 29.94 -15.87 7.67
N ILE A 160 30.35 -17.08 8.07
CA ILE A 160 30.19 -17.56 9.46
C ILE A 160 31.09 -16.81 10.44
N ARG A 161 32.15 -16.14 9.99
CA ARG A 161 33.06 -15.35 10.85
C ARG A 161 32.86 -13.84 10.80
N ALA A 162 32.01 -13.35 9.91
CA ALA A 162 31.69 -11.93 9.75
C ALA A 162 31.46 -11.24 11.10
N LYS A 163 31.96 -10.01 11.26
CA LYS A 163 31.68 -9.22 12.47
C LYS A 163 30.34 -8.50 12.36
N ARG A 164 29.85 -8.34 11.14
CA ARG A 164 28.59 -7.68 10.85
C ARG A 164 27.74 -8.52 9.90
N ILE A 165 26.46 -8.70 10.22
CA ILE A 165 25.45 -9.28 9.34
C ILE A 165 24.25 -8.35 9.30
N VAL A 166 23.83 -7.99 8.10
CA VAL A 166 22.61 -7.19 7.89
C VAL A 166 21.59 -8.09 7.20
N LEU A 167 20.46 -8.31 7.84
CA LEU A 167 19.30 -8.97 7.26
C LEU A 167 18.46 -7.90 6.56
N GLU A 168 18.22 -8.05 5.26
CA GLU A 168 17.53 -7.07 4.45
C GLU A 168 16.38 -7.71 3.68
N VAL A 169 15.24 -7.03 3.65
CA VAL A 169 14.22 -7.25 2.62
C VAL A 169 14.37 -6.11 1.62
N LEU A 170 14.53 -6.45 0.34
CA LEU A 170 14.64 -5.49 -0.75
C LEU A 170 13.50 -5.68 -1.73
N ALA A 171 12.73 -4.60 -1.98
CA ALA A 171 11.55 -4.66 -2.84
C ALA A 171 11.23 -3.29 -3.45
N PRO A 172 10.31 -3.19 -4.43
CA PRO A 172 9.74 -1.91 -4.85
C PRO A 172 8.99 -1.20 -3.71
N PHE A 173 8.92 0.14 -3.72
CA PHE A 173 8.16 0.91 -2.72
C PHE A 173 6.72 0.38 -2.47
N PRO A 174 5.91 0.08 -3.50
CA PRO A 174 4.55 -0.43 -3.32
C PRO A 174 4.45 -1.77 -2.58
N TYR A 175 5.53 -2.54 -2.51
CA TYR A 175 5.57 -3.80 -1.76
C TYR A 175 5.27 -3.57 -0.27
N TYR A 176 5.80 -2.48 0.29
CA TYR A 176 5.70 -2.16 1.71
C TYR A 176 4.37 -1.52 2.10
N SER A 177 3.57 -1.09 1.13
CA SER A 177 2.35 -0.32 1.36
C SER A 177 1.17 -1.14 1.90
N TYR A 178 1.31 -2.47 1.99
CA TYR A 178 0.18 -3.39 2.17
C TYR A 178 0.44 -4.47 3.23
N SER A 179 1.04 -4.11 4.36
CA SER A 179 1.17 -5.01 5.51
C SER A 179 0.13 -4.69 6.59
N ASP A 180 -0.50 -5.72 7.14
CA ASP A 180 -1.32 -5.67 8.36
C ASP A 180 -0.47 -5.49 9.64
N VAL A 181 0.85 -5.44 9.49
CA VAL A 181 1.83 -5.19 10.55
C VAL A 181 2.50 -3.84 10.30
N ASP A 182 2.62 -3.00 11.33
CA ASP A 182 3.49 -1.82 11.28
C ASP A 182 4.95 -2.27 11.08
N LEU A 183 5.40 -2.20 9.82
CA LEU A 183 6.70 -2.68 9.40
C LEU A 183 7.85 -1.84 9.98
N SER A 184 7.61 -0.54 10.23
CA SER A 184 8.61 0.34 10.83
C SER A 184 8.85 -0.04 12.31
N THR A 185 7.77 -0.34 13.03
CA THR A 185 7.84 -0.84 14.40
C THR A 185 8.40 -2.26 14.45
N LEU A 186 8.04 -3.13 13.51
CA LEU A 186 8.62 -4.46 13.37
C LEU A 186 10.14 -4.39 13.16
N GLU A 187 10.61 -3.51 12.27
CA GLU A 187 12.04 -3.32 12.02
C GLU A 187 12.76 -2.92 13.31
N ARG A 188 12.22 -1.93 14.04
CA ARG A 188 12.78 -1.49 15.32
C ARG A 188 12.78 -2.61 16.37
N GLN A 189 11.67 -3.33 16.53
CA GLN A 189 11.53 -4.45 17.47
C GLN A 189 12.49 -5.59 17.15
N LEU A 190 12.62 -5.96 15.87
CA LEU A 190 13.58 -6.98 15.45
C LEU A 190 15.01 -6.55 15.73
N ASN A 191 15.40 -5.32 15.42
CA ASN A 191 16.74 -4.84 15.75
C ASN A 191 17.04 -4.90 17.26
N MET A 192 16.11 -4.46 18.12
CA MET A 192 16.27 -4.57 19.57
C MET A 192 16.47 -6.03 20.02
N GLN A 193 15.71 -6.96 19.45
CA GLN A 193 15.83 -8.39 19.76
C GLN A 193 17.16 -8.98 19.27
N LEU A 194 17.61 -8.60 18.08
CA LEU A 194 18.87 -9.09 17.51
C LEU A 194 20.08 -8.58 18.30
N ASP A 195 20.05 -7.31 18.73
CA ASP A 195 21.05 -6.71 19.61
C ASP A 195 21.11 -7.44 20.97
N ALA A 196 19.96 -7.62 21.62
CA ALA A 196 19.87 -8.35 22.88
C ALA A 196 20.33 -9.81 22.75
N PHE A 197 19.96 -10.47 21.65
CA PHE A 197 20.33 -11.85 21.35
C PHE A 197 21.84 -11.98 21.16
N THR A 198 22.45 -11.14 20.33
CA THR A 198 23.89 -11.19 20.05
C THR A 198 24.74 -10.80 21.26
N ALA A 199 24.31 -9.80 22.04
CA ALA A 199 24.97 -9.45 23.30
C ALA A 199 25.04 -10.65 24.27
N SER A 200 23.97 -11.46 24.31
CA SER A 200 23.86 -12.60 25.22
C SER A 200 24.54 -13.88 24.71
N HIS A 201 24.61 -14.10 23.39
CA HIS A 201 25.03 -15.38 22.82
C HIS A 201 26.31 -15.32 21.97
N CYS A 202 26.65 -14.18 21.39
CA CYS A 202 27.77 -14.06 20.43
C CYS A 202 28.41 -12.67 20.49
N ALA A 203 29.11 -12.38 21.60
CA ALA A 203 29.79 -11.11 21.80
C ALA A 203 30.76 -10.78 20.63
N GLY A 204 30.63 -9.57 20.08
CA GLY A 204 31.46 -9.08 18.97
C GLY A 204 30.88 -9.34 17.57
N LEU A 205 29.69 -9.94 17.46
CA LEU A 205 28.88 -9.92 16.24
C LEU A 205 27.82 -8.80 16.34
N SER A 206 27.73 -7.96 15.32
CA SER A 206 26.59 -7.08 15.06
C SER A 206 25.65 -7.78 14.08
N LEU A 207 24.39 -7.95 14.48
CA LEU A 207 23.34 -8.52 13.65
C LEU A 207 22.17 -7.54 13.63
N SER A 208 21.84 -7.00 12.46
CA SER A 208 20.77 -6.01 12.30
C SER A 208 19.78 -6.44 11.23
N PHE A 209 18.60 -5.83 11.23
CA PHE A 209 17.55 -6.05 10.23
C PHE A 209 17.10 -4.71 9.63
N ARG A 210 16.74 -4.69 8.34
CA ARG A 210 16.14 -3.51 7.70
C ARG A 210 15.28 -3.85 6.48
N PHE A 211 14.29 -3.02 6.20
CA PHE A 211 13.61 -2.96 4.92
C PHE A 211 14.28 -1.92 4.03
N ARG A 212 14.43 -2.22 2.74
CA ARG A 212 14.92 -1.28 1.73
C ARG A 212 14.04 -1.30 0.49
N ALA A 213 13.75 -0.11 -0.05
CA ALA A 213 13.04 0.04 -1.30
C ALA A 213 13.98 0.42 -2.44
N PHE A 214 13.77 -0.15 -3.63
CA PHE A 214 14.33 0.43 -4.85
C PHE A 214 13.80 1.85 -5.06
N PRO A 215 14.53 2.74 -5.80
CA PRO A 215 14.01 4.04 -6.20
C PRO A 215 12.60 3.93 -6.80
N GLN A 216 11.70 4.89 -6.53
CA GLN A 216 10.31 4.84 -7.02
C GLN A 216 10.21 4.77 -8.55
N SER A 217 11.19 5.34 -9.26
CA SER A 217 11.29 5.28 -10.72
C SER A 217 11.80 3.95 -11.27
N PHE A 218 12.27 3.03 -10.43
CA PHE A 218 12.81 1.76 -10.85
C PHE A 218 11.70 0.75 -11.16
N VAL A 219 11.57 0.39 -12.44
CA VAL A 219 10.69 -0.67 -12.91
C VAL A 219 11.53 -1.72 -13.61
N PHE A 220 11.60 -2.92 -13.04
CA PHE A 220 12.42 -3.99 -13.61
C PHE A 220 11.86 -4.48 -14.95
N THR A 221 12.75 -4.60 -15.94
CA THR A 221 12.45 -5.22 -17.23
C THR A 221 13.51 -6.28 -17.56
N PRO A 222 13.12 -7.47 -18.07
CA PRO A 222 14.07 -8.47 -18.54
C PRO A 222 15.06 -7.88 -19.54
N GLY A 223 16.36 -8.12 -19.32
CA GLY A 223 17.43 -7.60 -20.18
C GLY A 223 17.86 -6.16 -19.91
N MET A 224 17.41 -5.54 -18.81
CA MET A 224 17.90 -4.24 -18.34
C MET A 224 19.44 -4.22 -18.19
N ASP A 225 20.06 -3.10 -18.53
CA ASP A 225 21.51 -2.96 -18.51
C ASP A 225 22.10 -2.88 -17.09
N CYS A 226 23.38 -3.25 -16.95
CA CYS A 226 24.05 -3.28 -15.65
C CYS A 226 24.27 -1.90 -15.01
N GLY A 227 24.20 -0.80 -15.77
CA GLY A 227 24.23 0.56 -15.22
C GLY A 227 22.93 0.85 -14.47
N SER A 228 21.79 0.63 -15.12
CA SER A 228 20.47 0.82 -14.50
C SER A 228 20.26 -0.07 -13.27
N ILE A 229 20.66 -1.34 -13.33
CA ILE A 229 20.59 -2.25 -12.16
C ILE A 229 21.48 -1.76 -11.01
N ARG A 230 22.68 -1.26 -11.33
CA ARG A 230 23.58 -0.70 -10.32
C ARG A 230 22.98 0.51 -9.64
N ASP A 231 22.47 1.45 -10.42
CA ASP A 231 21.90 2.70 -9.90
C ASP A 231 20.68 2.40 -9.03
N ALA A 232 19.85 1.44 -9.42
CA ALA A 232 18.71 1.01 -8.62
C ALA A 232 19.10 0.36 -7.29
N VAL A 233 20.07 -0.56 -7.31
CA VAL A 233 20.56 -1.19 -6.09
C VAL A 233 21.26 -0.17 -5.19
N GLN A 234 22.12 0.70 -5.73
CA GLN A 234 22.83 1.71 -4.94
C GLN A 234 21.90 2.80 -4.41
N GLY A 235 20.88 3.16 -5.18
CA GLY A 235 19.85 4.12 -4.80
C GLY A 235 18.77 3.57 -3.86
N ARG A 236 18.90 2.31 -3.38
CA ARG A 236 17.91 1.75 -2.45
C ARG A 236 17.89 2.52 -1.13
N THR A 237 16.71 2.94 -0.70
CA THR A 237 16.51 3.74 0.51
C THR A 237 15.61 3.02 1.50
N SER A 238 15.43 3.58 2.70
CA SER A 238 14.41 3.07 3.60
C SER A 238 13.03 3.32 2.97
N PRO A 239 12.12 2.32 2.92
CA PRO A 239 10.74 2.57 2.50
C PRO A 239 9.97 3.42 3.50
N PHE A 240 10.47 3.48 4.74
CA PHE A 240 9.96 4.36 5.79
C PHE A 240 10.77 5.64 5.76
N VAL A 241 10.10 6.78 5.89
CA VAL A 241 10.78 8.07 5.97
C VAL A 241 11.74 8.03 7.17
N GLU A 242 13.05 8.10 6.92
CA GLU A 242 14.01 8.36 7.98
C GLU A 242 13.75 9.80 8.47
N PRO A 243 13.40 10.01 9.75
CA PRO A 243 13.18 11.35 10.26
C PRO A 243 14.53 12.08 10.26
N THR A 244 14.71 13.03 9.35
CA THR A 244 15.95 13.82 9.23
C THR A 244 16.08 14.94 10.26
N GLU A 245 15.21 14.97 11.26
CA GLU A 245 15.45 15.60 12.56
C GLU A 245 14.87 14.67 13.63
N PRO A 246 15.35 14.67 14.88
CA PRO A 246 14.61 14.01 15.94
C PRO A 246 13.21 14.60 15.94
N MET A 247 12.23 13.83 15.43
CA MET A 247 10.83 14.09 15.72
C MET A 247 10.79 14.25 17.24
N PRO A 248 10.36 15.40 17.78
CA PRO A 248 10.11 15.49 19.20
C PRO A 248 9.23 14.29 19.50
N SER A 249 9.59 13.54 20.56
CA SER A 249 8.84 12.36 21.00
C SER A 249 7.36 12.61 20.81
N MET A 250 6.79 12.09 19.71
CA MET A 250 5.35 12.00 19.59
C MET A 250 5.05 10.87 20.55
N ASP A 251 4.83 11.26 21.80
CA ASP A 251 3.84 10.58 22.59
C ASP A 251 2.66 10.34 21.64
N PHE A 252 2.19 9.09 21.57
CA PHE A 252 0.95 8.74 20.89
C PHE A 252 -0.29 9.51 21.46
N ALA A 253 -0.05 10.49 22.33
CA ALA A 253 -0.98 11.49 22.82
C ALA A 253 -1.34 12.58 21.80
N ASP A 254 -0.52 12.81 20.76
CA ASP A 254 -0.75 13.87 19.76
C ASP A 254 -1.07 13.34 18.35
N ALA A 255 -1.76 12.19 18.25
CA ALA A 255 -2.60 12.00 17.07
C ALA A 255 -3.61 13.15 17.08
N GLU A 256 -3.53 14.09 16.13
CA GLU A 256 -4.53 15.16 16.04
C GLU A 256 -5.92 14.52 16.08
N THR A 257 -6.62 14.73 17.19
CA THR A 257 -7.91 14.11 17.41
C THR A 257 -8.88 14.69 16.41
N VAL A 258 -9.29 13.89 15.42
CA VAL A 258 -10.31 14.29 14.46
C VAL A 258 -11.67 14.27 15.15
N ASP A 259 -12.38 15.40 15.19
CA ASP A 259 -13.80 15.42 15.62
C ASP A 259 -14.64 14.77 14.52
N MET A 260 -14.91 13.47 14.68
CA MET A 260 -15.68 12.68 13.75
C MET A 260 -17.15 12.60 14.16
N ARG A 261 -18.04 12.84 13.19
CA ARG A 261 -19.49 12.80 13.40
C ARG A 261 -20.18 11.88 12.42
N GLY A 262 -21.23 11.22 12.90
CA GLY A 262 -22.14 10.42 12.09
C GLY A 262 -23.02 11.26 11.17
N TYR A 263 -23.82 10.59 10.34
CA TYR A 263 -24.67 11.24 9.34
C TYR A 263 -25.66 12.24 9.97
N ALA A 264 -26.15 11.96 11.18
CA ALA A 264 -27.07 12.81 11.93
C ALA A 264 -26.37 13.68 13.00
N GLY A 265 -25.04 13.77 12.97
CA GLY A 265 -24.25 14.69 13.81
C GLY A 265 -23.83 14.16 15.19
N GLN A 266 -24.15 12.90 15.51
CA GLN A 266 -23.66 12.23 16.72
C GLN A 266 -22.15 12.05 16.67
N GLN A 267 -21.49 12.12 17.82
CA GLN A 267 -20.04 11.91 17.90
C GLN A 267 -19.68 10.44 17.64
N ILE A 268 -18.59 10.21 16.92
CA ILE A 268 -18.01 8.90 16.68
C ILE A 268 -16.62 8.88 17.31
N GLN A 269 -16.39 8.00 18.30
CA GLN A 269 -15.10 7.85 18.95
C GLN A 269 -14.51 6.45 18.77
N SER A 270 -15.35 5.46 18.42
CA SER A 270 -14.99 4.05 18.30
C SER A 270 -15.65 3.40 17.08
N PHE A 271 -15.25 2.17 16.77
CA PHE A 271 -15.91 1.35 15.74
C PHE A 271 -17.39 1.12 16.05
N ALA A 272 -17.75 0.94 17.34
CA ALA A 272 -19.14 0.73 17.75
C ALA A 272 -20.00 1.97 17.50
N ASP A 273 -19.46 3.17 17.79
CA ASP A 273 -20.15 4.42 17.46
C ASP A 273 -20.29 4.59 15.94
N TRP A 274 -19.25 4.23 15.18
CA TRP A 274 -19.27 4.30 13.72
C TRP A 274 -20.35 3.37 13.16
N GLU A 275 -20.39 2.12 13.63
CA GLU A 275 -21.43 1.16 13.27
C GLU A 275 -22.84 1.71 13.60
N GLN A 276 -23.01 2.37 14.73
CA GLN A 276 -24.30 2.88 15.15
C GLN A 276 -24.74 4.14 14.40
N TYR A 277 -23.81 5.06 14.13
CA TYR A 277 -24.13 6.44 13.73
C TYR A 277 -23.63 6.83 12.34
N ALA A 278 -22.83 6.01 11.65
CA ALA A 278 -22.27 6.43 10.36
C ALA A 278 -23.29 6.43 9.21
N LEU A 279 -24.24 5.50 9.23
CA LEU A 279 -25.20 5.28 8.15
C LEU A 279 -26.65 5.43 8.62
N PRO A 280 -27.54 5.98 7.77
CA PRO A 280 -28.99 5.86 7.96
C PRO A 280 -29.41 4.38 8.02
N PRO A 281 -30.43 4.01 8.83
CA PRO A 281 -30.83 2.60 9.03
C PRO A 281 -31.10 1.83 7.73
N GLU A 282 -31.74 2.47 6.75
CA GLU A 282 -32.07 1.86 5.46
C GLU A 282 -30.83 1.53 4.61
N ARG A 283 -29.78 2.39 4.67
CA ARG A 283 -28.51 2.18 3.97
C ARG A 283 -27.67 1.13 4.70
N LYS A 284 -27.61 1.22 6.03
CA LYS A 284 -26.90 0.25 6.89
C LYS A 284 -27.33 -1.18 6.58
N ALA A 285 -28.64 -1.44 6.50
CA ALA A 285 -29.17 -2.77 6.20
C ALA A 285 -28.69 -3.37 4.85
N ARG A 286 -28.26 -2.53 3.90
CA ARG A 286 -27.84 -2.95 2.56
C ARG A 286 -26.32 -2.95 2.37
N GLN A 287 -25.65 -1.98 2.97
CA GLN A 287 -24.26 -1.63 2.67
C GLN A 287 -23.28 -2.05 3.77
N TRP A 288 -23.74 -2.22 5.02
CA TRP A 288 -22.89 -2.58 6.14
C TRP A 288 -22.58 -4.07 6.15
N LYS A 289 -21.54 -4.46 5.40
CA LYS A 289 -21.10 -5.84 5.25
C LYS A 289 -19.58 -5.90 5.31
N GLU A 290 -19.06 -6.80 6.12
CA GLU A 290 -17.61 -7.04 6.18
C GLU A 290 -17.04 -7.34 4.78
N GLY A 291 -15.86 -6.79 4.49
CA GLY A 291 -15.24 -6.86 3.18
C GLY A 291 -15.79 -5.87 2.14
N ARG A 292 -16.76 -5.01 2.50
CA ARG A 292 -17.34 -3.98 1.63
C ARG A 292 -17.03 -2.57 2.14
N SER A 293 -17.05 -1.60 1.23
CA SER A 293 -16.55 -0.22 1.40
C SER A 293 -16.94 0.45 2.72
N GLU A 294 -18.23 0.51 3.06
CA GLU A 294 -18.69 1.20 4.27
C GLU A 294 -18.13 0.57 5.57
N PHE A 295 -18.07 -0.76 5.62
CA PHE A 295 -17.56 -1.48 6.78
C PHE A 295 -16.05 -1.32 6.90
N GLU A 296 -15.33 -1.44 5.79
CA GLU A 296 -13.88 -1.31 5.77
C GLU A 296 -13.42 0.12 6.00
N LEU A 297 -14.19 1.13 5.56
CA LEU A 297 -13.97 2.52 5.89
C LEU A 297 -14.05 2.74 7.41
N ALA A 298 -15.11 2.26 8.05
CA ALA A 298 -15.26 2.33 9.50
C ALA A 298 -14.09 1.64 10.24
N ARG A 299 -13.74 0.43 9.80
CA ARG A 299 -12.65 -0.36 10.38
C ARG A 299 -11.30 0.33 10.22
N CYS A 300 -11.04 0.91 9.05
CA CYS A 300 -9.80 1.63 8.74
C CYS A 300 -9.62 2.84 9.64
N TRP A 301 -10.65 3.67 9.78
CA TRP A 301 -10.61 4.90 10.60
C TRP A 301 -10.64 4.67 12.11
N THR A 302 -10.93 3.45 12.57
CA THR A 302 -11.01 3.11 14.00
C THR A 302 -10.05 2.00 14.41
N MET A 303 -9.08 1.66 13.55
CA MET A 303 -8.17 0.53 13.73
C MET A 303 -7.31 0.66 15.01
N SER A 304 -6.96 1.87 15.42
CA SER A 304 -6.18 2.14 16.64
C SER A 304 -7.02 2.02 17.93
N GLY A 305 -8.30 1.66 17.84
CA GLY A 305 -9.24 1.63 18.96
C GLY A 305 -9.99 2.94 19.17
N THR A 306 -9.50 4.04 18.59
CA THR A 306 -10.17 5.35 18.53
C THR A 306 -10.23 5.85 17.09
N VAL A 307 -11.04 6.87 16.80
CA VAL A 307 -11.00 7.51 15.48
C VAL A 307 -9.66 8.18 15.24
N ALA A 308 -9.02 7.84 14.12
CA ALA A 308 -7.77 8.45 13.67
C ALA A 308 -7.74 8.51 12.14
N VAL A 309 -6.98 9.46 11.58
CA VAL A 309 -6.77 9.54 10.13
C VAL A 309 -5.91 8.34 9.68
N PRO A 310 -6.34 7.56 8.67
CA PRO A 310 -5.52 6.51 8.08
C PRO A 310 -4.19 7.06 7.52
N SER A 311 -3.11 6.31 7.74
CA SER A 311 -1.77 6.66 7.27
C SER A 311 -1.68 6.87 5.77
N GLU A 312 -2.46 6.12 4.99
CA GLU A 312 -2.51 6.19 3.54
C GLU A 312 -3.04 7.55 3.07
N ILE A 313 -3.99 8.14 3.80
CA ILE A 313 -4.48 9.50 3.53
C ILE A 313 -3.39 10.52 3.83
N MET A 314 -2.76 10.41 5.00
CA MET A 314 -1.69 11.32 5.42
C MET A 314 -0.51 11.27 4.43
N GLN A 315 -0.13 10.07 3.98
CA GLN A 315 0.94 9.87 3.02
C GLN A 315 0.59 10.44 1.64
N ALA A 316 -0.61 10.19 1.12
CA ALA A 316 -1.04 10.75 -0.16
C ALA A 316 -1.08 12.29 -0.15
N LEU A 317 -1.53 12.89 0.96
CA LEU A 317 -1.48 14.35 1.14
C LEU A 317 -0.02 14.85 1.18
N HIS A 318 0.85 14.17 1.93
CA HIS A 318 2.25 14.55 2.10
C HIS A 318 3.09 14.43 0.82
N ASN A 319 2.78 13.45 -0.03
CA ASN A 319 3.53 13.15 -1.26
C ASN A 319 3.37 14.21 -2.36
N HIS A 320 2.38 15.10 -2.24
CA HIS A 320 2.10 16.10 -3.26
C HIS A 320 2.30 17.51 -2.70
N GLU A 321 3.14 18.32 -3.35
CA GLU A 321 3.52 19.66 -2.88
C GLU A 321 2.30 20.54 -2.54
N GLY A 322 1.28 20.53 -3.41
CA GLY A 322 0.07 21.33 -3.24
C GLY A 322 -0.88 20.88 -2.10
N THR A 323 -0.64 19.73 -1.46
CA THR A 323 -1.46 19.21 -0.36
C THR A 323 -0.65 18.80 0.86
N ARG A 324 0.67 18.91 0.81
CA ARG A 324 1.56 18.61 1.93
C ARG A 324 1.19 19.51 3.13
N ASP A 325 1.40 19.00 4.34
CA ASP A 325 1.09 19.74 5.58
C ASP A 325 -0.40 20.06 5.78
N THR A 326 -1.29 19.41 5.02
CA THR A 326 -2.74 19.44 5.27
C THR A 326 -3.07 18.69 6.56
N ALA A 327 -3.64 19.40 7.53
CA ALA A 327 -3.99 18.86 8.84
C ALA A 327 -5.51 18.67 8.97
N ILE A 328 -5.98 17.41 9.01
CA ILE A 328 -7.42 17.07 9.07
C ILE A 328 -7.95 17.30 10.48
N LYS A 329 -9.01 18.12 10.62
CA LYS A 329 -9.55 18.54 11.92
C LYS A 329 -10.90 17.90 12.26
N THR A 330 -11.80 17.83 11.29
CA THR A 330 -13.16 17.31 11.52
C THR A 330 -13.62 16.42 10.38
N GLY A 331 -14.51 15.48 10.68
CA GLY A 331 -15.11 14.60 9.67
C GLY A 331 -16.60 14.37 9.88
N ARG A 332 -17.32 14.11 8.79
CA ARG A 332 -18.72 13.70 8.81
C ARG A 332 -18.98 12.58 7.82
N THR A 333 -19.56 11.49 8.29
CA THR A 333 -19.93 10.36 7.43
C THR A 333 -21.20 10.65 6.63
N GLN A 334 -21.32 10.05 5.44
CA GLN A 334 -22.52 10.12 4.58
C GLN A 334 -23.00 11.56 4.36
N HIS A 335 -22.05 12.46 4.11
CA HIS A 335 -22.35 13.88 3.95
C HIS A 335 -23.01 14.13 2.60
N GLU A 336 -24.16 14.80 2.61
CA GLU A 336 -24.94 15.08 1.42
C GLU A 336 -24.73 16.52 0.93
N THR A 337 -24.19 16.64 -0.28
CA THR A 337 -24.02 17.91 -1.00
C THR A 337 -25.16 18.07 -2.01
N PRO A 338 -25.97 19.13 -1.89
CA PRO A 338 -27.03 19.41 -2.86
C PRO A 338 -26.50 19.59 -4.28
N LEU A 339 -27.18 18.98 -5.26
CA LEU A 339 -26.92 19.19 -6.68
C LEU A 339 -28.14 19.85 -7.36
N PRO A 340 -27.96 20.61 -8.45
CA PRO A 340 -29.07 21.23 -9.17
C PRO A 340 -30.13 20.24 -9.63
N PHE A 341 -31.32 20.77 -9.90
CA PHE A 341 -32.48 20.04 -10.41
C PHE A 341 -33.11 19.01 -9.46
N GLY A 342 -33.08 19.32 -8.17
CA GLY A 342 -34.02 18.78 -7.18
C GLY A 342 -33.36 18.16 -5.95
N ASP A 343 -34.10 18.23 -4.85
CA ASP A 343 -33.65 17.84 -3.50
C ASP A 343 -33.64 16.32 -3.27
N ARG A 344 -34.16 15.54 -4.22
CA ARG A 344 -34.41 14.09 -4.07
C ARG A 344 -33.21 13.20 -4.39
N ALA A 345 -32.07 13.77 -4.74
CA ALA A 345 -30.85 13.02 -5.05
C ALA A 345 -29.61 13.92 -4.90
N PRO A 346 -29.25 14.33 -3.66
CA PRO A 346 -27.96 14.99 -3.43
C PRO A 346 -26.80 14.04 -3.77
N ARG A 347 -25.60 14.60 -3.92
CA ARG A 347 -24.39 13.79 -3.90
C ARG A 347 -24.12 13.37 -2.47
N CYS A 348 -24.10 12.08 -2.18
CA CYS A 348 -23.61 11.58 -0.90
C CYS A 348 -22.13 11.23 -1.03
N HIS A 349 -21.30 11.79 -0.16
CA HIS A 349 -19.90 11.42 0.03
C HIS A 349 -19.81 10.48 1.24
N ASP A 350 -19.03 9.41 1.14
CA ASP A 350 -18.93 8.44 2.24
C ASP A 350 -18.31 9.10 3.48
N LEU A 351 -17.37 10.02 3.25
CA LEU A 351 -16.82 10.91 4.27
C LEU A 351 -16.57 12.32 3.68
N MET A 352 -16.91 13.35 4.44
CA MET A 352 -16.48 14.73 4.19
C MET A 352 -15.60 15.17 5.35
N LEU A 353 -14.44 15.70 5.03
CA LEU A 353 -13.46 16.18 6.00
C LEU A 353 -13.18 17.66 5.77
N LEU A 354 -12.94 18.36 6.87
CA LEU A 354 -12.36 19.69 6.85
C LEU A 354 -10.95 19.62 7.42
N ALA A 355 -10.03 20.20 6.68
CA ALA A 355 -8.63 20.29 7.03
C ALA A 355 -8.14 21.73 6.90
N GLU A 356 -6.97 21.98 7.47
CA GLU A 356 -6.27 23.25 7.40
C GLU A 356 -4.98 23.08 6.58
N HIS A 357 -4.70 24.02 5.68
CA HIS A 357 -3.48 24.09 4.89
C HIS A 357 -3.07 25.54 4.68
N TYR A 358 -1.91 25.94 5.20
CA TYR A 358 -1.41 27.33 5.21
C TYR A 358 -2.45 28.38 5.67
N GLY A 359 -3.25 28.06 6.69
CA GLY A 359 -4.30 28.93 7.23
C GLY A 359 -5.57 29.02 6.36
N GLY A 360 -5.63 28.29 5.25
CA GLY A 360 -6.83 28.10 4.43
C GLY A 360 -7.58 26.83 4.79
N VAL A 361 -8.87 26.79 4.44
CA VAL A 361 -9.71 25.60 4.61
C VAL A 361 -9.55 24.69 3.40
N THR A 362 -9.27 23.41 3.64
CA THR A 362 -9.27 22.36 2.62
C THR A 362 -10.47 21.46 2.85
N ALA A 363 -11.34 21.32 1.84
CA ALA A 363 -12.45 20.39 1.87
C ALA A 363 -12.05 19.08 1.16
N ILE A 364 -12.09 17.96 1.89
CA ILE A 364 -11.75 16.63 1.36
C ILE A 364 -13.01 15.78 1.36
N CYS A 365 -13.43 15.30 0.20
CA CYS A 365 -14.53 14.35 0.08
C CYS A 365 -13.97 12.99 -0.29
N VAL A 366 -14.22 11.99 0.55
CA VAL A 366 -13.76 10.62 0.35
C VAL A 366 -14.87 9.79 -0.29
N GLU A 367 -14.49 9.01 -1.30
CA GLU A 367 -15.30 7.94 -1.87
C GLU A 367 -14.64 6.59 -1.59
N ALA A 368 -15.26 5.81 -0.72
CA ALA A 368 -14.82 4.46 -0.43
C ALA A 368 -15.32 3.49 -1.51
N LYS A 369 -14.43 2.60 -1.96
CA LYS A 369 -14.79 1.52 -2.88
C LYS A 369 -14.11 0.25 -2.46
N ALA A 370 -14.87 -0.84 -2.33
CA ALA A 370 -14.27 -2.16 -2.37
C ALA A 370 -14.11 -2.53 -3.86
N ASP A 371 -14.91 -3.47 -4.35
CA ASP A 371 -14.93 -3.86 -5.77
C ASP A 371 -16.27 -3.56 -6.47
N GLU A 372 -17.21 -2.88 -5.80
CA GLU A 372 -18.39 -2.35 -6.48
C GLU A 372 -18.02 -1.24 -7.47
N PRO A 373 -18.71 -1.14 -8.61
CA PRO A 373 -18.43 -0.09 -9.58
C PRO A 373 -18.74 1.30 -9.04
N PHE A 374 -18.17 2.34 -9.67
CA PHE A 374 -18.59 3.75 -9.52
C PHE A 374 -20.00 4.01 -10.10
N GLY A 375 -20.97 3.18 -9.73
CA GLY A 375 -22.30 3.17 -10.29
C GLY A 375 -22.36 2.79 -11.77
N ARG A 376 -23.50 3.10 -12.38
CA ARG A 376 -23.77 2.88 -13.80
C ARG A 376 -22.98 3.84 -14.69
N THR A 377 -22.77 3.45 -15.94
CA THR A 377 -22.34 4.41 -16.96
C THR A 377 -23.43 5.46 -17.19
N VAL A 378 -23.08 6.59 -17.80
CA VAL A 378 -24.05 7.64 -18.14
C VAL A 378 -25.18 7.09 -19.02
N ALA A 379 -24.84 6.26 -20.02
CA ALA A 379 -25.85 5.64 -20.89
C ALA A 379 -26.83 4.74 -20.11
N GLN A 380 -26.29 3.91 -19.21
CA GLN A 380 -27.10 3.01 -18.38
C GLN A 380 -27.95 3.79 -17.37
N GLU A 381 -27.40 4.84 -16.75
CA GLU A 381 -28.15 5.65 -15.79
C GLU A 381 -29.26 6.47 -16.47
N LEU A 382 -29.04 6.96 -17.69
CA LEU A 382 -30.06 7.61 -18.52
C LEU A 382 -31.22 6.65 -18.83
N LEU A 383 -30.92 5.40 -19.18
CA LEU A 383 -31.94 4.38 -19.46
C LEU A 383 -32.83 4.14 -18.23
N GLU A 384 -32.24 4.00 -17.04
CA GLU A 384 -33.00 3.83 -15.79
C GLU A 384 -33.72 5.11 -15.36
N ALA A 385 -33.15 6.29 -15.64
CA ALA A 385 -33.81 7.57 -15.43
C ALA A 385 -35.11 7.69 -16.23
N ARG A 386 -35.11 7.29 -17.51
CA ARG A 386 -36.28 7.39 -18.38
C ARG A 386 -37.48 6.54 -17.93
N LYS A 387 -37.26 5.52 -17.11
CA LYS A 387 -38.33 4.72 -16.49
C LYS A 387 -39.08 5.49 -15.38
N ARG A 388 -38.47 6.56 -14.83
CA ARG A 388 -39.03 7.36 -13.73
C ARG A 388 -39.80 8.56 -14.29
N GLN A 389 -41.07 8.70 -13.90
CA GLN A 389 -41.88 9.86 -14.29
C GLN A 389 -41.33 11.16 -13.68
N GLY A 390 -41.23 12.21 -14.50
CA GLY A 390 -40.79 13.55 -14.05
C GLY A 390 -39.32 13.63 -13.65
N THR A 391 -38.47 12.69 -14.09
CA THR A 391 -37.03 12.74 -13.82
C THR A 391 -36.41 14.02 -14.40
N ARG A 392 -35.46 14.60 -13.66
CA ARG A 392 -34.63 15.73 -14.09
C ARG A 392 -33.18 15.32 -14.40
N PHE A 393 -32.97 14.02 -14.56
CA PHE A 393 -31.64 13.46 -14.82
C PHE A 393 -31.02 14.00 -16.12
N PRO A 394 -31.74 14.11 -17.26
CA PRO A 394 -31.15 14.68 -18.47
C PRO A 394 -30.65 16.12 -18.28
N GLU A 395 -31.40 16.98 -17.59
CA GLU A 395 -30.97 18.35 -17.30
C GLU A 395 -29.77 18.39 -16.36
N ARG A 396 -29.75 17.53 -15.35
CA ARG A 396 -28.60 17.42 -14.45
C ARG A 396 -27.35 16.92 -15.14
N LEU A 397 -27.48 15.89 -16.00
CA LEU A 397 -26.37 15.36 -16.76
C LEU A 397 -25.77 16.42 -17.68
N ASP A 398 -26.63 17.16 -18.38
CA ASP A 398 -26.22 18.24 -19.28
C ASP A 398 -25.52 19.39 -18.53
N TRP A 399 -25.99 19.75 -17.32
CA TRP A 399 -25.28 20.69 -16.44
C TRP A 399 -23.92 20.13 -15.99
N LEU A 400 -23.84 18.86 -15.59
CA LEU A 400 -22.58 18.24 -15.17
C LEU A 400 -21.54 18.24 -16.29
N THR A 401 -21.90 17.77 -17.48
CA THR A 401 -20.98 17.72 -18.62
C THR A 401 -20.65 19.13 -19.12
N GLY A 402 -21.63 20.03 -19.20
CA GLY A 402 -21.42 21.41 -19.59
C GLY A 402 -20.49 22.16 -18.63
N SER A 403 -20.67 21.99 -17.32
CA SER A 403 -19.87 22.69 -16.30
C SER A 403 -18.46 22.10 -16.16
N LEU A 404 -18.33 20.76 -16.14
CA LEU A 404 -17.05 20.09 -15.90
C LEU A 404 -16.19 19.92 -17.17
N LEU A 405 -16.82 19.73 -18.33
CA LEU A 405 -16.13 19.42 -19.59
C LEU A 405 -16.37 20.47 -20.68
N GLY A 406 -17.43 21.26 -20.60
CA GLY A 406 -17.79 22.22 -21.66
C GLY A 406 -18.37 21.59 -22.91
N ILE A 407 -18.84 20.35 -22.81
CA ILE A 407 -19.53 19.64 -23.89
C ILE A 407 -20.97 19.31 -23.48
N PRO A 408 -21.93 19.39 -24.40
CA PRO A 408 -23.30 18.97 -24.13
C PRO A 408 -23.35 17.45 -23.93
N ALA A 409 -24.24 17.00 -23.04
CA ALA A 409 -24.43 15.56 -22.84
C ALA A 409 -25.17 14.91 -24.02
N PHE A 410 -25.94 15.70 -24.77
CA PHE A 410 -26.82 15.24 -25.83
C PHE A 410 -26.48 15.91 -27.16
N THR A 411 -26.63 15.17 -28.26
CA THR A 411 -26.39 15.67 -29.63
C THR A 411 -27.60 16.40 -30.20
N ASP A 412 -28.78 16.21 -29.61
CA ASP A 412 -30.02 16.83 -30.00
C ASP A 412 -30.59 17.76 -28.91
N THR A 413 -31.41 18.71 -29.33
CA THR A 413 -32.06 19.68 -28.42
C THR A 413 -33.14 19.05 -27.54
N GLY A 414 -33.68 17.89 -27.93
CA GLY A 414 -34.68 17.13 -27.18
C GLY A 414 -34.10 16.29 -26.04
N LYS A 415 -32.76 16.22 -25.90
CA LYS A 415 -32.05 15.40 -24.90
C LYS A 415 -32.38 13.90 -25.02
N VAL A 416 -32.49 13.43 -26.26
CA VAL A 416 -32.86 12.06 -26.60
C VAL A 416 -31.64 11.20 -26.94
N GLU A 417 -30.71 11.74 -27.71
CA GLU A 417 -29.53 11.06 -28.22
C GLU A 417 -28.30 11.49 -27.41
N LEU A 418 -27.67 10.51 -26.74
CA LEU A 418 -26.55 10.73 -25.84
C LEU A 418 -25.24 10.82 -26.64
N SER A 419 -24.39 11.78 -26.28
CA SER A 419 -23.06 11.90 -26.87
C SER A 419 -22.16 10.71 -26.50
N ASN A 420 -21.53 10.11 -27.51
CA ASN A 420 -20.55 9.03 -27.32
C ASN A 420 -19.35 9.47 -26.47
N ALA A 421 -19.05 10.77 -26.41
CA ALA A 421 -17.95 11.30 -25.60
C ALA A 421 -18.13 11.07 -24.10
N VAL A 422 -19.37 10.89 -23.63
CA VAL A 422 -19.69 10.71 -22.20
C VAL A 422 -20.44 9.42 -21.89
N ALA A 423 -20.92 8.70 -22.91
CA ALA A 423 -21.82 7.56 -22.75
C ALA A 423 -21.28 6.46 -21.84
N ASP A 424 -19.99 6.12 -21.98
CA ASP A 424 -19.32 5.03 -21.26
C ASP A 424 -18.67 5.49 -19.94
N LEU A 425 -18.65 6.79 -19.65
CA LEU A 425 -18.14 7.31 -18.39
C LEU A 425 -19.09 6.99 -17.23
N ARG A 426 -18.53 6.86 -16.02
CA ARG A 426 -19.30 6.55 -14.81
C ARG A 426 -19.99 7.81 -14.28
N TYR A 427 -21.32 7.79 -14.18
CA TYR A 427 -22.09 8.96 -13.73
C TYR A 427 -21.69 9.43 -12.33
N GLN A 428 -21.33 8.49 -11.45
CA GLN A 428 -20.95 8.79 -10.08
C GLN A 428 -19.72 9.71 -10.01
N LEU A 429 -18.74 9.55 -10.91
CA LEU A 429 -17.51 10.35 -10.92
C LEU A 429 -17.79 11.82 -11.26
N PHE A 430 -18.72 12.10 -12.19
CA PHE A 430 -19.20 13.47 -12.43
C PHE A 430 -19.78 14.10 -11.17
N THR A 431 -20.67 13.36 -10.49
CA THR A 431 -21.30 13.88 -9.27
C THR A 431 -20.32 14.01 -8.11
N ALA A 432 -19.30 13.15 -8.03
CA ALA A 432 -18.28 13.20 -6.99
C ALA A 432 -17.41 14.44 -7.14
N VAL A 433 -16.93 14.75 -8.35
CA VAL A 433 -16.15 15.97 -8.62
C VAL A 433 -16.98 17.22 -8.39
N ALA A 434 -18.18 17.30 -9.00
CA ALA A 434 -19.05 18.46 -8.84
C ALA A 434 -19.48 18.67 -7.36
N GLY A 435 -19.82 17.59 -6.66
CA GLY A 435 -20.16 17.65 -5.23
C GLY A 435 -19.00 18.11 -4.36
N THR A 436 -17.77 17.65 -4.65
CA THR A 436 -16.57 18.08 -3.91
C THR A 436 -16.31 19.58 -4.10
N LEU A 437 -16.41 20.08 -5.33
CA LEU A 437 -16.24 21.51 -5.64
C LEU A 437 -17.33 22.37 -4.99
N LEU A 438 -18.59 21.96 -5.07
CA LEU A 438 -19.71 22.68 -4.46
C LEU A 438 -19.60 22.68 -2.93
N GLU A 439 -19.17 21.57 -2.33
CA GLU A 439 -18.94 21.51 -0.88
C GLU A 439 -17.78 22.43 -0.49
N ALA A 440 -16.68 22.42 -1.24
CA ALA A 440 -15.56 23.34 -1.03
C ALA A 440 -16.03 24.81 -1.07
N GLN A 441 -16.83 25.18 -2.07
CA GLN A 441 -17.43 26.52 -2.17
C GLN A 441 -18.32 26.84 -0.96
N ALA A 442 -19.18 25.91 -0.55
CA ALA A 442 -20.09 26.09 0.59
C ALA A 442 -19.34 26.31 1.92
N ARG A 443 -18.11 25.80 2.02
CA ARG A 443 -17.24 25.93 3.19
C ARG A 443 -16.25 27.10 3.10
N GLY A 444 -16.25 27.84 1.98
CA GLY A 444 -15.24 28.87 1.73
C GLY A 444 -13.82 28.28 1.67
N ALA A 445 -13.69 27.04 1.22
CA ALA A 445 -12.42 26.34 1.11
C ALA A 445 -11.55 26.94 0.00
N THR A 446 -10.25 27.02 0.25
CA THR A 446 -9.23 27.43 -0.71
C THR A 446 -8.73 26.26 -1.54
N THR A 447 -9.05 25.03 -1.15
CA THR A 447 -8.63 23.81 -1.84
C THR A 447 -9.70 22.73 -1.72
N ALA A 448 -9.93 22.00 -2.81
CA ALA A 448 -10.84 20.86 -2.87
C ALA A 448 -10.05 19.58 -3.16
N ILE A 449 -10.36 18.49 -2.45
CA ILE A 449 -9.75 17.18 -2.69
C ILE A 449 -10.85 16.13 -2.81
N LEU A 450 -10.92 15.46 -3.95
CA LEU A 450 -11.67 14.21 -4.09
C LEU A 450 -10.72 13.05 -3.85
N LEU A 451 -10.94 12.28 -2.80
CA LEU A 451 -10.08 11.14 -2.45
C LEU A 451 -10.82 9.83 -2.70
N ILE A 452 -10.32 9.01 -3.62
CA ILE A 452 -10.83 7.65 -3.83
C ILE A 452 -10.07 6.71 -2.89
N HIS A 453 -10.79 6.07 -1.97
CA HIS A 453 -10.23 5.09 -1.04
C HIS A 453 -10.65 3.68 -1.46
N GLU A 454 -9.75 2.97 -2.11
CA GLU A 454 -9.94 1.58 -2.55
C GLU A 454 -9.65 0.61 -1.39
N PHE A 455 -10.51 -0.38 -1.18
CA PHE A 455 -10.36 -1.45 -0.20
C PHE A 455 -10.29 -2.77 -0.93
N ARG A 456 -9.14 -3.45 -0.86
CA ARG A 456 -8.99 -4.81 -1.38
C ARG A 456 -9.10 -5.79 -0.23
N THR A 457 -10.11 -6.65 -0.25
CA THR A 457 -10.39 -7.61 0.83
C THR A 457 -10.49 -9.03 0.29
N GLN A 458 -10.69 -10.02 1.16
CA GLN A 458 -10.99 -11.37 0.70
C GLN A 458 -12.33 -11.48 -0.05
N ALA A 459 -13.21 -10.49 0.10
CA ALA A 459 -14.51 -10.44 -0.56
C ALA A 459 -14.49 -9.67 -1.90
N THR A 460 -13.33 -9.15 -2.31
CA THR A 460 -13.17 -8.37 -3.55
C THR A 460 -12.56 -9.20 -4.68
N ASP A 461 -12.92 -8.85 -5.91
CA ASP A 461 -12.33 -9.39 -7.14
C ASP A 461 -11.33 -8.40 -7.78
N ASP A 462 -10.10 -8.84 -8.04
CA ASP A 462 -9.05 -8.00 -8.63
C ASP A 462 -9.35 -7.54 -10.07
N ALA A 463 -10.20 -8.24 -10.83
CA ALA A 463 -10.68 -7.76 -12.12
C ALA A 463 -11.62 -6.57 -11.95
N ASN A 464 -12.53 -6.62 -10.98
CA ASN A 464 -13.42 -5.50 -10.67
C ASN A 464 -12.63 -4.26 -10.17
N LEU A 465 -11.58 -4.47 -9.38
CA LEU A 465 -10.68 -3.39 -8.95
C LEU A 465 -9.96 -2.74 -10.15
N ARG A 466 -9.49 -3.55 -11.11
CA ARG A 466 -8.91 -3.06 -12.36
C ARG A 466 -9.93 -2.30 -13.19
N ASP A 467 -11.15 -2.82 -13.35
CA ASP A 467 -12.23 -2.14 -14.07
C ASP A 467 -12.58 -0.77 -13.44
N ASN A 468 -12.53 -0.68 -12.11
CA ASN A 468 -12.70 0.57 -11.38
C ASN A 468 -11.56 1.55 -11.64
N ALA A 469 -10.31 1.08 -11.55
CA ALA A 469 -9.14 1.90 -11.84
C ALA A 469 -9.18 2.44 -13.29
N GLU A 470 -9.52 1.59 -14.26
CA GLU A 470 -9.67 2.01 -15.65
C GLU A 470 -10.82 3.00 -15.84
N ALA A 471 -11.95 2.80 -15.18
CA ALA A 471 -13.08 3.72 -15.26
C ALA A 471 -12.75 5.10 -14.69
N LEU A 472 -12.01 5.15 -13.57
CA LEU A 472 -11.48 6.38 -12.98
C LEU A 472 -10.51 7.06 -13.95
N ASN A 473 -9.52 6.33 -14.45
CA ASN A 473 -8.50 6.86 -15.36
C ASN A 473 -9.09 7.37 -16.68
N ARG A 474 -10.07 6.67 -17.26
CA ARG A 474 -10.82 7.15 -18.44
C ARG A 474 -11.53 8.47 -18.16
N PHE A 475 -12.23 8.56 -17.03
CA PHE A 475 -12.90 9.80 -16.63
C PHE A 475 -11.90 10.94 -16.41
N LEU A 476 -10.81 10.69 -15.67
CA LEU A 476 -9.80 11.70 -15.37
C LEU A 476 -9.06 12.18 -16.62
N SER A 477 -8.79 11.30 -17.59
CA SER A 477 -8.18 11.70 -18.87
C SER A 477 -9.06 12.70 -19.61
N VAL A 478 -10.37 12.43 -19.70
CA VAL A 478 -11.32 13.36 -20.32
C VAL A 478 -11.45 14.64 -19.51
N PHE A 479 -11.57 14.55 -18.20
CA PHE A 479 -11.73 15.71 -17.32
C PHE A 479 -10.50 16.62 -17.34
N TYR A 480 -9.30 16.05 -17.29
CA TYR A 480 -8.06 16.80 -17.26
C TYR A 480 -7.80 17.53 -18.59
N SER A 481 -7.97 16.85 -19.73
CA SER A 481 -7.77 17.46 -21.05
C SER A 481 -8.73 18.62 -21.31
N HIS A 482 -9.99 18.52 -20.87
CA HIS A 482 -10.97 19.60 -21.03
C HIS A 482 -10.73 20.78 -20.08
N ASN A 483 -9.89 20.64 -19.05
CA ASN A 483 -9.56 21.69 -18.09
C ASN A 483 -8.11 22.16 -18.18
N GLY A 484 -7.52 22.07 -19.38
CA GLY A 484 -6.20 22.65 -19.69
C GLY A 484 -5.01 21.71 -19.44
N GLY A 485 -5.27 20.47 -19.03
CA GLY A 485 -4.26 19.42 -18.98
C GLY A 485 -3.86 18.93 -20.38
N ALA A 486 -2.74 18.21 -20.46
CA ALA A 486 -2.32 17.55 -21.69
C ALA A 486 -3.35 16.52 -22.15
N ASP A 487 -3.49 16.34 -23.47
CA ASP A 487 -4.33 15.30 -24.07
C ASP A 487 -3.60 13.95 -24.03
N GLU A 488 -3.28 13.50 -22.82
CA GLU A 488 -2.58 12.25 -22.53
C GLU A 488 -3.41 11.40 -21.57
N ALA A 489 -3.20 10.08 -21.64
CA ALA A 489 -3.87 9.15 -20.75
C ALA A 489 -3.39 9.39 -19.30
N VAL A 490 -4.33 9.73 -18.43
CA VAL A 490 -4.08 9.83 -16.99
C VAL A 490 -4.04 8.42 -16.40
N CYS A 491 -2.97 8.11 -15.66
CA CYS A 491 -2.85 6.89 -14.88
C CYS A 491 -2.62 7.26 -13.41
N LEU A 492 -3.70 7.39 -12.64
CA LEU A 492 -3.59 7.70 -11.22
C LEU A 492 -3.38 6.40 -10.43
N VAL A 493 -2.20 6.24 -9.83
CA VAL A 493 -1.87 5.07 -9.01
C VAL A 493 -2.10 5.33 -7.52
N HIS A 494 -2.05 4.28 -6.70
CA HIS A 494 -2.28 4.40 -5.26
C HIS A 494 -1.18 5.22 -4.58
N GLY A 495 -1.56 6.09 -3.66
CA GLY A 495 -0.66 6.97 -2.91
C GLY A 495 -0.34 8.28 -3.62
N GLU A 496 -0.90 8.51 -4.81
CA GLU A 496 -0.71 9.72 -5.61
C GLU A 496 -1.92 10.65 -5.57
N MET A 497 -1.64 11.92 -5.88
CA MET A 497 -2.61 12.99 -6.09
C MET A 497 -2.39 13.59 -7.48
N LEU A 498 -3.46 13.71 -8.25
CA LEU A 498 -3.48 14.49 -9.50
C LEU A 498 -3.96 15.91 -9.19
N GLY A 499 -3.16 16.92 -9.53
CA GLY A 499 -3.55 18.33 -9.46
C GLY A 499 -2.36 19.28 -9.28
N PRO A 500 -2.61 20.56 -8.99
CA PRO A 500 -3.93 21.19 -8.92
C PRO A 500 -4.61 21.23 -10.30
N ILE A 501 -5.90 20.93 -10.36
CA ILE A 501 -6.76 21.12 -11.54
C ILE A 501 -7.69 22.30 -11.27
N SER A 502 -7.55 23.37 -12.06
CA SER A 502 -8.52 24.46 -12.05
C SER A 502 -9.60 24.20 -13.09
N VAL A 503 -10.85 24.08 -12.68
CA VAL A 503 -11.96 23.92 -13.62
C VAL A 503 -12.08 25.18 -14.47
N VAL A 504 -12.15 25.02 -15.79
CA VAL A 504 -12.38 26.15 -16.69
C VAL A 504 -13.79 26.69 -16.44
N LYS A 505 -13.88 28.01 -16.25
CA LYS A 505 -15.14 28.69 -15.95
C LYS A 505 -16.13 28.58 -17.10
N ARG A 506 -17.27 27.93 -16.86
CA ARG A 506 -18.32 27.66 -17.86
C ARG A 506 -19.71 27.90 -17.26
N PRO A 507 -20.09 29.16 -17.01
CA PRO A 507 -21.31 29.47 -16.26
C PRO A 507 -22.54 29.12 -17.09
N ILE A 508 -23.49 28.41 -16.48
CA ILE A 508 -24.80 28.12 -17.07
C ILE A 508 -25.84 29.01 -16.37
N PRO A 509 -26.53 29.93 -17.08
CA PRO A 509 -27.45 30.87 -16.46
C PRO A 509 -28.50 30.21 -15.56
N GLY A 510 -28.66 30.73 -14.34
CA GLY A 510 -29.64 30.25 -13.37
C GLY A 510 -29.25 28.96 -12.64
N LEU A 511 -28.03 28.45 -12.83
CA LEU A 511 -27.49 27.29 -12.13
C LEU A 511 -26.23 27.65 -11.34
N PRO A 512 -25.88 26.88 -10.29
CA PRO A 512 -24.63 27.04 -9.56
C PRO A 512 -23.41 26.91 -10.49
N ASP A 513 -22.46 27.82 -10.33
CA ASP A 513 -21.16 27.82 -11.01
C ASP A 513 -20.16 26.98 -10.20
N LEU A 514 -19.38 26.15 -10.88
CA LEU A 514 -18.27 25.41 -10.26
C LEU A 514 -17.05 26.33 -10.26
N SER A 515 -16.58 26.74 -9.07
CA SER A 515 -15.54 27.76 -8.97
C SER A 515 -14.24 27.34 -9.65
N SER A 516 -13.77 28.17 -10.58
CA SER A 516 -12.44 28.05 -11.19
C SER A 516 -11.31 28.51 -10.26
N GLU A 517 -11.64 29.16 -9.14
CA GLU A 517 -10.68 29.72 -8.18
C GLU A 517 -10.26 28.70 -7.11
N ILE A 518 -11.04 27.61 -6.94
CA ILE A 518 -10.72 26.54 -6.00
C ILE A 518 -10.01 25.41 -6.77
N PRO A 519 -8.69 25.24 -6.61
CA PRO A 519 -7.98 24.11 -7.22
C PRO A 519 -8.51 22.78 -6.67
N LEU A 520 -8.73 21.83 -7.57
CA LEU A 520 -9.11 20.47 -7.26
C LEU A 520 -7.89 19.54 -7.31
N PHE A 521 -7.74 18.70 -6.31
CA PHE A 521 -6.88 17.52 -6.35
C PHE A 521 -7.75 16.27 -6.39
N VAL A 522 -7.31 15.25 -7.13
CA VAL A 522 -7.92 13.93 -7.12
C VAL A 522 -6.88 12.92 -6.65
N GLY A 523 -7.11 12.34 -5.48
CA GLY A 523 -6.25 11.33 -4.90
C GLY A 523 -6.80 9.92 -5.09
N LYS A 524 -5.90 8.94 -5.20
CA LYS A 524 -6.26 7.53 -5.10
C LYS A 524 -5.39 6.86 -4.06
N ILE A 525 -6.00 6.19 -3.08
CA ILE A 525 -5.29 5.38 -2.09
C ILE A 525 -5.91 3.99 -2.04
N ARG A 526 -5.16 3.03 -1.48
CA ARG A 526 -5.65 1.67 -1.27
C ARG A 526 -5.28 1.16 0.11
N THR A 527 -6.21 0.49 0.78
CA THR A 527 -5.96 -0.30 1.98
C THR A 527 -6.25 -1.77 1.67
N ASP A 528 -5.23 -2.63 1.80
CA ASP A 528 -5.36 -4.06 1.58
C ASP A 528 -5.66 -4.79 2.90
N ARG A 529 -6.67 -5.68 2.90
CA ARG A 529 -7.15 -6.49 4.03
C ARG A 529 -7.34 -7.94 3.59
N LEU A 530 -6.24 -8.58 3.21
CA LEU A 530 -6.23 -9.96 2.72
C LEU A 530 -5.95 -11.00 3.83
N ALA A 531 -5.71 -10.58 5.07
CA ALA A 531 -5.43 -11.46 6.20
C ALA A 531 -6.70 -12.14 6.76
N ILE A 532 -6.57 -13.41 7.13
CA ILE A 532 -7.62 -14.32 7.60
C ILE A 532 -8.03 -13.98 9.05
N ALA A 533 -9.34 -13.94 9.31
CA ALA A 533 -9.94 -13.87 10.65
C ALA A 533 -9.53 -15.02 11.58
#